data_AF-A0A344PI59-F1
#
_entry.id   AF-A0A344PI59-F1
#
_cell.length_a   1.000
_cell.length_b   1.000
_cell.length_c   1.000
_cell.angle_alpha   90.00
_cell.angle_beta   90.00
_cell.angle_gamma   90.00
#
_symmetry.space_group_name_H-M   'P 1'
#
loop_
_entity.id
_entity.type
_entity.pdbx_description
1 polymer ?
#
loop_
_entity_poly.entity_id
_entity_poly.type
_entity_poly.pdbx_seq_one_letter_code
_entity_poly.pdbx_strand_id
1 'polypeptide(L)'
;MQKPLMAKATAVWLVDNTTLSFKQIADFCGLHELEVQGIADGDVATGVKGFDPIASNQLDQAEIDKAQGNPAYVLKIKHNPAAEGEEKRRGPRYTPLSKRQDRPAAILWLVKFHPELADAQIAKLVGTTKPTIASIRDRSHWNIQNIQPIDPVALGLSKQSELDAEVQKAARKRSDDVMSDDERRKLVSTETSLSMSDEPRLPSAIAGLENFTLSPKAEKADTTNYRDAESFFRKAVPDAGERVDMDDISEEDDLDDDAVTDPEADIDHEIDAEAEAEAIETDEALDDDSDDNDRR
;
A
#
# COMPACT_ATOMS: atom_id res chain seq x y z
N MET A 1 14.79 -26.72 -2.15
CA MET A 1 14.86 -27.81 -1.16
C MET A 1 14.93 -27.18 0.21
N GLN A 2 14.06 -27.59 1.15
CA GLN A 2 14.05 -27.05 2.51
C GLN A 2 15.29 -27.59 3.25
N LYS A 3 16.01 -26.71 3.96
CA LYS A 3 17.24 -27.06 4.70
C LYS A 3 16.94 -27.17 6.20
N PRO A 4 17.64 -28.03 6.96
CA PRO A 4 17.43 -28.15 8.39
C PRO A 4 17.86 -26.87 9.10
N LEU A 5 17.26 -26.58 10.25
CA LEU A 5 17.73 -25.48 11.08
C LEU A 5 19.12 -25.83 11.62
N MET A 6 20.00 -24.84 11.71
CA MET A 6 21.38 -25.01 12.19
C MET A 6 22.15 -26.12 11.46
N ALA A 7 22.16 -26.09 10.12
CA ALA A 7 22.75 -27.12 9.24
C ALA A 7 24.11 -27.69 9.71
N LYS A 8 25.07 -26.84 10.13
CA LYS A 8 26.37 -27.31 10.62
C LYS A 8 26.28 -28.10 11.94
N ALA A 9 25.44 -27.66 12.88
CA ALA A 9 25.25 -28.36 14.16
C ALA A 9 24.47 -29.66 13.97
N THR A 10 23.51 -29.68 13.05
CA THR A 10 22.77 -30.89 12.66
C THR A 10 23.69 -31.89 11.95
N ALA A 11 24.61 -31.42 11.11
CA ALA A 11 25.63 -32.28 10.49
C ALA A 11 26.56 -32.93 11.54
N VAL A 12 27.05 -32.17 12.53
CA VAL A 12 27.84 -32.73 13.65
C VAL A 12 27.08 -33.85 14.34
N TRP A 13 25.80 -33.64 14.67
CA TRP A 13 24.98 -34.66 15.32
C TRP A 13 24.79 -35.91 14.43
N LEU A 14 24.50 -35.73 13.14
CA LEU A 14 24.31 -36.83 12.20
C LEU A 14 25.60 -37.65 12.00
N VAL A 15 26.76 -36.99 11.91
CA VAL A 15 28.06 -37.67 11.81
C VAL A 15 28.34 -38.52 13.05
N ASP A 16 28.03 -38.01 14.24
CA ASP A 16 28.34 -38.69 15.51
C ASP A 16 27.34 -39.80 15.87
N ASN A 17 26.08 -39.69 15.46
CA ASN A 17 24.98 -40.55 15.93
C ASN A 17 24.40 -41.49 14.85
N THR A 18 24.82 -41.35 13.59
CA THR A 18 24.31 -42.16 12.48
C THR A 18 25.44 -42.75 11.63
N THR A 19 25.11 -43.72 10.79
CA THR A 19 26.04 -44.35 9.83
C THR A 19 25.80 -43.88 8.40
N LEU A 20 25.27 -42.68 8.24
CA LEU A 20 24.98 -42.08 6.93
C LEU A 20 26.28 -41.73 6.19
N SER A 21 26.24 -41.78 4.86
CA SER A 21 27.37 -41.33 4.06
C SER A 21 27.53 -39.80 4.12
N PHE A 22 28.77 -39.31 3.94
CA PHE A 22 29.05 -37.87 3.93
C PHE A 22 28.25 -37.13 2.84
N LYS A 23 28.05 -37.77 1.68
CA LYS A 23 27.18 -37.27 0.61
C LYS A 23 25.73 -37.09 1.07
N GLN A 24 25.14 -38.06 1.77
CA GLN A 24 23.77 -37.96 2.27
C GLN A 24 23.59 -36.84 3.30
N ILE A 25 24.57 -36.68 4.21
CA ILE A 25 24.56 -35.60 5.21
C ILE A 25 24.75 -34.24 4.52
N ALA A 26 25.64 -34.16 3.52
CA ALA A 26 25.87 -32.97 2.72
C ALA A 26 24.61 -32.54 1.97
N ASP A 27 23.93 -33.47 1.29
CA ASP A 27 22.70 -33.24 0.55
C ASP A 27 21.56 -32.78 1.48
N PHE A 28 21.43 -33.39 2.67
CA PHE A 28 20.42 -33.02 3.66
C PHE A 28 20.66 -31.64 4.27
N CYS A 29 21.90 -31.36 4.70
CA CYS A 29 22.26 -30.10 5.36
C CYS A 29 22.51 -28.96 4.34
N GLY A 30 22.65 -29.28 3.05
CA GLY A 30 23.04 -28.33 2.00
C GLY A 30 24.45 -27.79 2.19
N LEU A 31 25.36 -28.65 2.65
CA LEU A 31 26.80 -28.41 2.82
C LEU A 31 27.58 -29.15 1.73
N HIS A 32 28.85 -28.81 1.53
CA HIS A 32 29.71 -29.60 0.65
C HIS A 32 30.22 -30.86 1.37
N GLU A 33 30.46 -31.96 0.64
CA GLU A 33 30.96 -33.23 1.23
C GLU A 33 32.26 -33.04 2.03
N LEU A 34 33.19 -32.22 1.50
CA LEU A 34 34.42 -31.84 2.20
C LEU A 34 34.20 -31.09 3.52
N GLU A 35 33.12 -30.31 3.64
CA GLU A 35 32.79 -29.66 4.92
C GLU A 35 32.29 -30.68 5.94
N VAL A 36 31.52 -31.69 5.50
CA VAL A 36 31.08 -32.79 6.37
C VAL A 36 32.25 -33.67 6.78
N GLN A 37 33.19 -33.92 5.86
CA GLN A 37 34.44 -34.63 6.18
C GLN A 37 35.27 -33.84 7.20
N GLY A 38 35.45 -32.54 7.00
CA GLY A 38 36.14 -31.68 7.97
C GLY A 38 35.41 -31.54 9.31
N ILE A 39 34.10 -31.81 9.37
CA ILE A 39 33.35 -31.94 10.63
C ILE A 39 33.66 -33.29 11.29
N ALA A 40 33.70 -34.38 10.52
CA ALA A 40 34.05 -35.71 11.03
C ALA A 40 35.51 -35.77 11.54
N ASP A 41 36.42 -35.06 10.89
CA ASP A 41 37.82 -34.93 11.29
C ASP A 41 38.01 -33.97 12.48
N GLY A 42 37.00 -33.14 12.80
CA GLY A 42 37.00 -32.21 13.94
C GLY A 42 37.56 -30.81 13.67
N ASP A 43 37.91 -30.50 12.41
CA ASP A 43 38.58 -29.26 12.00
C ASP A 43 37.63 -28.08 11.75
N VAL A 44 36.43 -28.31 11.21
CA VAL A 44 35.55 -27.24 10.67
C VAL A 44 34.51 -26.73 11.69
N ALA A 45 34.20 -27.51 12.72
CA ALA A 45 33.14 -27.23 13.68
C ALA A 45 33.60 -27.36 15.15
N THR A 46 34.86 -27.06 15.43
CA THR A 46 35.43 -27.12 16.79
C THR A 46 34.60 -26.25 17.76
N GLY A 47 33.98 -26.89 18.75
CA GLY A 47 33.16 -26.22 19.76
C GLY A 47 31.67 -26.05 19.43
N VAL A 48 31.20 -26.52 18.27
CA VAL A 48 29.76 -26.54 17.95
C VAL A 48 29.11 -27.77 18.59
N LYS A 49 28.15 -27.54 19.49
CA LYS A 49 27.37 -28.64 20.08
C LYS A 49 26.40 -29.21 19.03
N GLY A 50 26.43 -30.53 18.85
CA GLY A 50 25.50 -31.23 17.95
C GLY A 50 24.04 -30.89 18.25
N PHE A 51 23.28 -30.60 17.21
CA PHE A 51 21.86 -30.29 17.29
C PHE A 51 21.04 -31.49 16.79
N ASP A 52 20.26 -32.09 17.68
CA ASP A 52 19.48 -33.29 17.39
C ASP A 52 18.26 -32.95 16.49
N PRO A 53 18.22 -33.46 15.24
CA PRO A 53 17.13 -33.18 14.31
C PRO A 53 15.85 -33.96 14.64
N ILE A 54 15.93 -35.05 15.42
CA ILE A 54 14.78 -35.84 15.87
C ILE A 54 14.10 -35.11 17.03
N ALA A 55 14.88 -34.67 18.02
CA ALA A 55 14.35 -33.88 19.14
C ALA A 55 13.73 -32.55 18.66
N SER A 56 14.27 -31.96 17.59
CA SER A 56 13.72 -30.76 16.96
C SER A 56 12.51 -31.03 16.03
N ASN A 57 12.06 -32.28 15.90
CA ASN A 57 10.95 -32.67 15.01
C ASN A 57 11.19 -32.28 13.54
N GLN A 58 12.45 -32.27 13.08
CA GLN A 58 12.85 -32.02 11.69
C GLN A 58 13.04 -33.31 10.90
N LEU A 59 13.38 -34.41 11.58
CA LEU A 59 13.55 -35.76 11.03
C LEU A 59 12.82 -36.77 11.90
N ASP A 60 12.33 -37.83 11.27
CA ASP A 60 11.82 -39.00 11.97
C ASP A 60 12.90 -40.09 12.00
N GLN A 61 12.97 -40.86 13.09
CA GLN A 61 13.92 -41.98 13.20
C GLN A 61 13.77 -42.97 12.04
N ALA A 62 12.53 -43.26 11.62
CA ALA A 62 12.24 -44.15 10.50
C ALA A 62 12.83 -43.67 9.16
N GLU A 63 13.08 -42.37 9.02
CA GLU A 63 13.70 -41.81 7.82
C GLU A 63 15.22 -42.00 7.82
N ILE A 64 15.85 -41.89 9.01
CA ILE A 64 17.27 -42.19 9.20
C ILE A 64 17.52 -43.68 8.95
N ASP A 65 16.67 -44.57 9.48
CA ASP A 65 16.86 -46.02 9.32
C ASP A 65 16.81 -46.44 7.83
N LYS A 66 15.91 -45.85 7.03
CA LYS A 66 15.85 -46.06 5.57
C LYS A 66 17.12 -45.57 4.88
N ALA A 67 17.61 -44.41 5.28
CA ALA A 67 18.79 -43.80 4.70
C ALA A 67 20.08 -44.54 5.06
N GLN A 68 20.16 -45.14 6.25
CA GLN A 68 21.25 -46.02 6.66
C GLN A 68 21.27 -47.32 5.86
N GLY A 69 20.09 -47.84 5.47
CA GLY A 69 19.98 -49.04 4.64
C GLY A 69 20.34 -48.84 3.16
N ASN A 70 20.34 -47.60 2.67
CA ASN A 70 20.63 -47.29 1.27
C ASN A 70 21.44 -45.99 1.11
N PRO A 71 22.74 -46.07 0.75
CA PRO A 71 23.60 -44.90 0.56
C PRO A 71 23.14 -43.91 -0.52
N ALA A 72 22.31 -44.35 -1.48
CA ALA A 72 21.76 -43.49 -2.54
C ALA A 72 20.47 -42.76 -2.12
N TYR A 73 19.94 -43.04 -0.92
CA TYR A 73 18.70 -42.45 -0.44
C TYR A 73 18.91 -41.00 0.00
N VAL A 74 18.08 -40.10 -0.50
CA VAL A 74 18.10 -38.67 -0.17
C VAL A 74 17.09 -38.39 0.94
N LEU A 75 17.59 -38.01 2.11
CA LEU A 75 16.81 -37.66 3.29
C LEU A 75 15.90 -36.45 3.02
N LYS A 76 14.65 -36.52 3.48
CA LYS A 76 13.69 -35.42 3.39
C LYS A 76 13.33 -34.88 4.77
N ILE A 77 13.30 -33.56 4.88
CA ILE A 77 12.85 -32.88 6.11
C ILE A 77 11.35 -33.13 6.30
N LYS A 78 10.97 -33.39 7.55
CA LYS A 78 9.58 -33.50 7.97
C LYS A 78 8.87 -32.16 7.82
N HIS A 79 7.76 -32.17 7.10
CA HIS A 79 6.93 -30.98 6.94
C HIS A 79 6.27 -30.60 8.28
N ASN A 80 6.51 -29.38 8.76
CA ASN A 80 5.90 -28.86 9.98
C ASN A 80 4.71 -27.94 9.63
N PRO A 81 3.45 -28.37 9.87
CA PRO A 81 2.26 -27.58 9.54
C PRO A 81 2.15 -26.29 10.38
N ALA A 82 2.83 -26.21 11.53
CA ALA A 82 2.84 -24.99 12.34
C ALA A 82 3.70 -23.86 11.73
N ALA A 83 4.58 -24.16 10.78
CA ALA A 83 5.47 -23.18 10.16
C ALA A 83 4.78 -22.37 9.03
N GLU A 84 3.63 -22.82 8.52
CA GLU A 84 2.93 -22.16 7.41
C GLU A 84 2.13 -20.91 7.84
N GLY A 85 1.87 -20.73 9.13
CA GLY A 85 0.97 -19.69 9.64
C GLY A 85 1.62 -18.38 10.10
N GLU A 86 2.95 -18.34 10.26
CA GLU A 86 3.64 -17.13 10.74
C GLU A 86 3.97 -16.21 9.55
N GLU A 87 2.93 -15.66 8.91
CA GLU A 87 3.12 -14.53 8.01
C GLU A 87 3.79 -13.42 8.82
N LYS A 88 5.06 -13.13 8.52
CA LYS A 88 5.81 -12.04 9.15
C LYS A 88 4.94 -10.80 9.17
N ARG A 89 4.48 -10.41 10.36
CA ARG A 89 3.75 -9.15 10.54
C ARG A 89 4.64 -8.05 10.02
N ARG A 90 4.27 -7.47 8.88
CA ARG A 90 4.99 -6.34 8.30
C ARG A 90 4.86 -5.17 9.29
N GLY A 91 5.96 -4.90 9.99
CA GLY A 91 6.09 -3.71 10.81
C GLY A 91 6.01 -2.43 9.97
N PRO A 92 5.94 -1.25 10.60
CA PRO A 92 5.95 0.02 9.91
C PRO A 92 7.14 0.12 8.95
N ARG A 93 6.88 0.46 7.68
CA ARG A 93 7.91 0.60 6.65
C ARG A 93 8.73 1.86 6.96
N TYR A 94 10.04 1.73 7.10
CA TYR A 94 10.93 2.88 7.30
C TYR A 94 10.96 3.75 6.04
N THR A 95 10.65 5.05 6.18
CA THR A 95 10.82 6.03 5.10
C THR A 95 12.27 6.56 5.09
N PRO A 96 13.03 6.41 3.99
CA PRO A 96 14.38 6.93 3.87
C PRO A 96 14.40 8.47 3.99
N LEU A 97 15.53 9.04 4.44
CA LEU A 97 15.68 10.47 4.74
C LEU A 97 15.26 11.37 3.57
N SER A 98 15.64 11.01 2.34
CA SER A 98 15.33 11.76 1.13
C SER A 98 13.83 11.96 0.91
N LYS A 99 13.02 10.94 1.21
CA LYS A 99 11.55 10.97 1.02
C LYS A 99 10.78 11.50 2.23
N ARG A 100 11.48 12.01 3.25
CA ARG A 100 10.83 12.47 4.49
C ARG A 100 10.10 13.80 4.33
N GLN A 101 10.61 14.65 3.45
CA GLN A 101 10.05 15.96 3.13
C GLN A 101 8.73 15.84 2.35
N ASP A 102 8.52 14.74 1.64
CA ASP A 102 7.30 14.49 0.85
C ASP A 102 6.16 13.90 1.69
N ARG A 103 6.44 13.45 2.92
CA ARG A 103 5.41 12.84 3.78
C ARG A 103 4.26 13.79 4.14
N PRO A 104 4.50 15.08 4.46
CA PRO A 104 3.40 16.02 4.69
C PRO A 104 2.50 16.21 3.46
N ALA A 105 3.08 16.21 2.25
CA ALA A 105 2.32 16.27 1.00
C ALA A 105 1.40 15.05 0.81
N ALA A 106 1.94 13.85 1.05
CA ALA A 106 1.20 12.59 1.03
C ALA A 106 0.05 12.55 2.07
N ILE A 107 0.33 12.97 3.31
CA ILE A 107 -0.68 13.00 4.37
C ILE A 107 -1.79 14.00 4.03
N LEU A 108 -1.43 15.19 3.52
CA LEU A 108 -2.39 16.20 3.12
C LEU A 108 -3.32 15.70 2.01
N TRP A 109 -2.77 14.96 1.03
CA TRP A 109 -3.56 14.34 -0.03
C TRP A 109 -4.56 13.31 0.53
N LEU A 110 -4.10 12.39 1.40
CA LEU A 110 -4.96 11.39 2.03
C LEU A 110 -6.08 12.03 2.86
N VAL A 111 -5.77 13.07 3.66
CA VAL A 111 -6.78 13.75 4.48
C VAL A 111 -7.79 14.51 3.61
N LYS A 112 -7.37 15.05 2.46
CA LYS A 112 -8.23 15.83 1.56
C LYS A 112 -9.13 14.94 0.69
N PHE A 113 -8.58 13.89 0.10
CA PHE A 113 -9.27 13.05 -0.89
C PHE A 113 -9.86 11.78 -0.29
N HIS A 114 -9.34 11.30 0.85
CA HIS A 114 -9.79 10.10 1.53
C HIS A 114 -10.09 10.35 3.02
N PRO A 115 -11.07 11.23 3.36
CA PRO A 115 -11.44 11.51 4.74
C PRO A 115 -12.04 10.30 5.48
N GLU A 116 -12.39 9.23 4.76
CA GLU A 116 -12.82 7.94 5.32
C GLU A 116 -11.69 7.17 6.01
N LEU A 117 -10.43 7.45 5.69
CA LEU A 117 -9.29 6.74 6.28
C LEU A 117 -9.03 7.18 7.72
N ALA A 118 -8.91 6.21 8.62
CA ALA A 118 -8.54 6.47 10.00
C ALA A 118 -7.03 6.78 10.13
N ASP A 119 -6.64 7.53 11.16
CA ASP A 119 -5.24 7.94 11.40
C ASP A 119 -4.29 6.73 11.53
N ALA A 120 -4.79 5.61 12.06
CA ALA A 120 -4.03 4.36 12.14
C ALA A 120 -3.71 3.79 10.74
N GLN A 121 -4.62 3.94 9.79
CA GLN A 121 -4.47 3.49 8.41
C GLN A 121 -3.47 4.38 7.67
N ILE A 122 -3.61 5.70 7.81
CA ILE A 122 -2.68 6.70 7.25
C ILE A 122 -1.25 6.48 7.80
N ALA A 123 -1.10 6.23 9.11
CA ALA A 123 0.18 5.95 9.73
C ALA A 123 0.86 4.70 9.13
N LYS A 124 0.07 3.66 8.82
CA LYS A 124 0.56 2.42 8.20
C LYS A 124 0.96 2.59 6.73
N LEU A 125 0.21 3.38 5.97
CA LEU A 125 0.46 3.63 4.54
C LEU A 125 1.72 4.49 4.32
N VAL A 126 1.87 5.58 5.08
CA VAL A 126 2.94 6.57 4.88
C VAL A 126 4.19 6.29 5.74
N GLY A 127 4.05 5.55 6.85
CA GLY A 127 5.14 5.34 7.80
C GLY A 127 5.41 6.58 8.66
N THR A 128 4.34 7.25 9.10
CA THR A 128 4.39 8.47 9.93
C THR A 128 3.78 8.24 11.32
N THR A 129 3.82 9.25 12.19
CA THR A 129 3.24 9.21 13.52
C THR A 129 1.88 9.92 13.58
N LYS A 130 0.99 9.46 14.46
CA LYS A 130 -0.33 10.08 14.71
C LYS A 130 -0.27 11.58 15.00
N PRO A 131 0.62 12.12 15.86
CA PRO A 131 0.67 13.56 16.09
C PRO A 131 1.04 14.36 14.84
N THR A 132 1.87 13.80 13.95
CA THR A 132 2.16 14.43 12.65
C THR A 132 0.91 14.52 11.77
N ILE A 133 0.09 13.46 11.74
CA ILE A 133 -1.17 13.44 10.99
C ILE A 133 -2.14 14.49 11.55
N ALA A 134 -2.30 14.54 12.87
CA ALA A 134 -3.12 15.55 13.54
C ALA A 134 -2.66 16.98 13.20
N SER A 135 -1.35 17.25 13.23
CA SER A 135 -0.82 18.58 12.89
C SER A 135 -1.15 19.03 11.47
N ILE A 136 -1.29 18.09 10.53
CA ILE A 136 -1.65 18.41 9.14
C ILE A 136 -3.16 18.59 9.01
N ARG A 137 -3.97 17.76 9.69
CA ARG A 137 -5.43 17.90 9.73
C ARG A 137 -5.87 19.22 10.36
N ASP A 138 -5.24 19.58 11.48
CA ASP A 138 -5.49 20.82 12.23
C ASP A 138 -4.78 22.03 11.60
N ARG A 139 -4.04 21.82 10.51
CA ARG A 139 -3.24 22.85 9.82
C ARG A 139 -2.26 23.60 10.73
N SER A 140 -1.75 22.93 11.77
CA SER A 140 -0.75 23.43 12.72
C SER A 140 0.68 23.01 12.38
N HIS A 141 0.88 22.29 11.27
CA HIS A 141 2.21 21.98 10.77
C HIS A 141 2.95 23.26 10.35
N TRP A 142 4.21 23.41 10.78
CA TRP A 142 5.01 24.62 10.56
C TRP A 142 5.10 25.07 9.09
N ASN A 143 5.03 24.13 8.14
CA ASN A 143 5.10 24.42 6.70
C ASN A 143 3.77 24.22 5.95
N ILE A 144 2.61 24.26 6.62
CA ILE A 144 1.33 23.91 6.00
C ILE A 144 0.96 24.77 4.78
N GLN A 145 1.44 26.01 4.72
CA GLN A 145 1.13 26.94 3.63
C GLN A 145 1.81 26.58 2.31
N ASN A 146 2.99 25.94 2.36
CA ASN A 146 3.77 25.63 1.16
C ASN A 146 3.59 24.17 0.68
N ILE A 147 2.89 23.33 1.45
CA ILE A 147 2.72 21.92 1.12
C ILE A 147 1.59 21.76 0.09
N GLN A 148 1.91 21.11 -1.03
CA GLN A 148 0.92 20.70 -2.02
C GLN A 148 0.51 19.24 -1.79
N PRO A 149 -0.78 18.89 -1.94
CA PRO A 149 -1.24 17.52 -1.82
C PRO A 149 -0.77 16.70 -3.03
N ILE A 150 0.05 15.67 -2.78
CA ILE A 150 0.55 14.74 -3.81
C ILE A 150 0.18 13.31 -3.38
N ASP A 151 -0.21 12.47 -4.35
CA ASP A 151 -0.57 11.07 -4.11
C ASP A 151 0.60 10.28 -3.48
N PRO A 152 0.40 9.56 -2.36
CA PRO A 152 1.42 8.74 -1.72
C PRO A 152 1.96 7.60 -2.61
N VAL A 153 1.20 7.13 -3.60
CA VAL A 153 1.65 6.11 -4.57
C VAL A 153 2.62 6.73 -5.58
N ALA A 154 2.33 7.94 -6.08
CA ALA A 154 3.22 8.67 -6.97
C ALA A 154 4.56 9.00 -6.30
N LEU A 155 4.55 9.29 -5.00
CA LEU A 155 5.75 9.49 -4.18
C LEU A 155 6.49 8.17 -3.84
N GLY A 156 5.88 7.02 -4.13
CA GLY A 156 6.41 5.70 -3.82
C GLY A 156 6.50 5.42 -2.31
N LEU A 157 5.59 5.99 -1.52
CA LEU A 157 5.46 5.75 -0.07
C LEU A 157 4.52 4.56 0.20
N SER A 158 3.43 4.46 -0.55
CA SER A 158 2.48 3.34 -0.52
C SER A 158 2.44 2.61 -1.87
N LYS A 159 2.05 1.33 -1.84
CA LYS A 159 1.69 0.61 -3.08
C LYS A 159 0.23 0.87 -3.43
N GLN A 160 -0.11 0.86 -4.72
CA GLN A 160 -1.49 1.00 -5.18
C GLN A 160 -2.43 -0.01 -4.52
N SER A 161 -2.03 -1.29 -4.49
CA SER A 161 -2.81 -2.35 -3.85
C SER A 161 -2.99 -2.17 -2.34
N GLU A 162 -2.02 -1.56 -1.65
CA GLU A 162 -2.11 -1.27 -0.22
C GLU A 162 -3.10 -0.12 0.03
N LEU A 163 -3.09 0.92 -0.82
CA LEU A 163 -4.01 2.05 -0.74
C LEU A 163 -5.46 1.61 -1.00
N ASP A 164 -5.69 0.90 -2.11
CA ASP A 164 -7.04 0.45 -2.49
C ASP A 164 -7.66 -0.48 -1.44
N ALA A 165 -6.86 -1.40 -0.89
CA ALA A 165 -7.33 -2.31 0.15
C ALA A 165 -7.75 -1.56 1.43
N GLU A 166 -7.05 -0.49 1.79
CA GLU A 166 -7.31 0.26 3.01
C GLU A 166 -8.50 1.22 2.85
N VAL A 167 -8.65 1.83 1.67
CA VAL A 167 -9.84 2.61 1.28
C VAL A 167 -11.08 1.73 1.25
N GLN A 168 -11.01 0.53 0.67
CA GLN A 168 -12.14 -0.41 0.69
C GLN A 168 -12.55 -0.84 2.09
N LYS A 169 -11.58 -1.10 2.98
CA LYS A 169 -11.87 -1.41 4.40
C LYS A 169 -12.51 -0.23 5.12
N ALA A 170 -12.01 0.98 4.90
CA ALA A 170 -12.56 2.20 5.49
C ALA A 170 -13.98 2.47 5.00
N ALA A 171 -14.23 2.32 3.70
CA ALA A 171 -15.55 2.47 3.09
C ALA A 171 -16.56 1.47 3.66
N ARG A 172 -16.18 0.18 3.79
CA ARG A 172 -17.03 -0.86 4.41
C ARG A 172 -17.34 -0.55 5.87
N LYS A 173 -16.36 -0.07 6.63
CA LYS A 173 -16.56 0.31 8.03
C LYS A 173 -17.52 1.50 8.16
N ARG A 174 -17.41 2.47 7.25
CA ARG A 174 -18.28 3.65 7.24
C ARG A 174 -19.70 3.32 6.79
N SER A 175 -19.89 2.40 5.85
CA SER A 175 -21.23 1.94 5.47
C SER A 175 -21.97 1.21 6.60
N ASP A 176 -21.24 0.59 7.53
CA ASP A 176 -21.80 -0.07 8.70
C ASP A 176 -22.21 0.94 9.80
N ASP A 177 -21.55 2.11 9.84
CA ASP A 177 -21.77 3.18 10.84
C ASP A 177 -22.82 4.22 10.37
N VAL A 178 -23.10 4.27 9.06
CA VAL A 178 -24.22 5.04 8.51
C VAL A 178 -25.48 4.21 8.72
N MET A 179 -26.17 4.47 9.85
CA MET A 179 -27.51 3.98 10.22
C MET A 179 -28.22 3.22 9.10
N SER A 180 -28.49 1.93 9.34
CA SER A 180 -29.24 1.06 8.42
C SER A 180 -30.46 1.79 7.85
N ASP A 181 -30.78 1.58 6.57
CA ASP A 181 -31.95 2.21 5.93
C ASP A 181 -33.24 1.93 6.73
N ASP A 182 -33.31 0.79 7.43
CA ASP A 182 -34.40 0.47 8.36
C ASP A 182 -34.42 1.37 9.62
N GLU A 183 -33.27 1.73 10.18
CA GLU A 183 -33.19 2.65 11.32
C GLU A 183 -33.52 4.09 10.90
N ARG A 184 -33.12 4.50 9.68
CA ARG A 184 -33.49 5.79 9.10
C ARG A 184 -34.99 5.88 8.81
N ARG A 185 -35.60 4.82 8.28
CA ARG A 185 -37.07 4.75 8.08
C ARG A 185 -37.85 4.72 9.39
N LYS A 186 -37.34 4.06 10.43
CA LYS A 186 -37.99 3.99 11.74
C LYS A 186 -37.96 5.33 12.48
N LEU A 187 -36.90 6.13 12.32
CA LEU A 187 -36.82 7.47 12.89
C LEU A 187 -37.75 8.48 12.20
N VAL A 188 -38.21 8.19 10.98
CA VAL A 188 -39.25 8.95 10.27
C VAL A 188 -40.52 8.10 10.18
N SER A 189 -41.01 7.60 11.32
CA SER A 189 -42.29 6.90 11.37
C SER A 189 -43.42 7.84 10.93
N THR A 190 -44.21 7.39 9.96
CA THR A 190 -45.37 8.11 9.41
C THR A 190 -46.40 8.46 10.48
N GLU A 191 -46.49 7.68 11.55
CA GLU A 191 -47.35 7.94 12.70
C GLU A 191 -46.91 9.20 13.47
N THR A 192 -45.60 9.45 13.58
CA THR A 192 -45.07 10.65 14.25
C THR A 192 -45.37 11.90 13.43
N SER A 193 -45.22 11.85 12.10
CA SER A 193 -45.55 12.97 11.20
C SER A 193 -47.07 13.25 11.14
N LEU A 194 -47.92 12.23 11.29
CA LEU A 194 -49.38 12.38 11.31
C LEU A 194 -49.95 12.78 12.69
N SER A 195 -49.21 12.53 13.78
CA SER A 195 -49.59 12.93 15.15
C SER A 195 -49.14 14.34 15.54
N MET A 196 -48.35 15.01 14.69
CA MET A 196 -47.98 16.42 14.90
C MET A 196 -49.21 17.28 14.61
N SER A 197 -49.73 17.94 15.64
CA SER A 197 -50.81 18.92 15.52
C SER A 197 -50.39 20.10 14.64
N ASP A 198 -51.29 20.56 13.76
CA ASP A 198 -51.13 21.67 12.78
C ASP A 198 -50.87 23.06 13.39
N GLU A 199 -50.57 23.13 14.68
CA GLU A 199 -50.31 24.38 15.37
C GLU A 199 -48.84 24.80 15.18
N PRO A 200 -48.58 25.99 14.61
CA PRO A 200 -47.22 26.47 14.41
C PRO A 200 -46.54 26.64 15.77
N ARG A 201 -45.61 25.74 16.08
CA ARG A 201 -44.76 25.83 17.27
C ARG A 201 -43.80 27.00 17.13
N LEU A 202 -44.23 28.17 17.55
CA LEU A 202 -43.35 29.29 17.81
C LEU A 202 -42.47 28.89 19.01
N PRO A 203 -41.15 28.75 18.86
CA PRO A 203 -40.29 28.40 19.98
C PRO A 203 -40.33 29.53 21.01
N SER A 204 -40.62 29.19 22.27
CA SER A 204 -40.68 30.12 23.41
C SER A 204 -39.32 30.74 23.80
N ALA A 205 -38.30 30.60 22.94
CA ALA A 205 -36.94 31.10 23.14
C ALA A 205 -36.66 32.41 22.36
N ILE A 206 -37.69 33.11 21.86
CA ILE A 206 -37.57 34.40 21.15
C ILE A 206 -37.71 35.63 22.08
N ALA A 207 -37.67 35.44 23.40
CA ALA A 207 -37.71 36.54 24.39
C ALA A 207 -36.54 37.57 24.29
N GLY A 208 -35.59 37.39 23.37
CA GLY A 208 -34.50 38.34 23.09
C GLY A 208 -34.64 39.16 21.81
N LEU A 209 -35.73 39.02 21.05
CA LEU A 209 -35.95 39.73 19.78
C LEU A 209 -36.88 40.96 19.91
N GLU A 210 -37.23 41.36 21.13
CA GLU A 210 -38.10 42.53 21.40
C GLU A 210 -37.42 43.88 21.08
N ASN A 211 -36.10 43.88 20.86
CA ASN A 211 -35.33 45.04 20.41
C ASN A 211 -35.14 45.12 18.89
N PHE A 212 -35.66 44.16 18.11
CA PHE A 212 -35.59 44.20 16.65
C PHE A 212 -36.87 44.81 16.07
N THR A 213 -37.01 46.12 16.21
CA THR A 213 -38.05 46.86 15.50
C THR A 213 -37.73 46.84 14.02
N LEU A 214 -38.55 46.13 13.22
CA LEU A 214 -38.56 46.26 11.77
C LEU A 214 -39.01 47.68 11.42
N SER A 215 -38.05 48.61 11.32
CA SER A 215 -38.28 49.86 10.62
C SER A 215 -38.65 49.52 9.18
N PRO A 216 -39.79 49.99 8.65
CA PRO A 216 -40.09 49.86 7.25
C PRO A 216 -39.08 50.75 6.51
N LYS A 217 -37.96 50.16 6.10
CA LYS A 217 -37.12 50.76 5.08
C LYS A 217 -37.98 50.75 3.83
N ALA A 218 -38.35 51.94 3.35
CA ALA A 218 -39.06 52.10 2.09
C ALA A 218 -38.27 51.35 1.00
N GLU A 219 -38.79 50.20 0.59
CA GLU A 219 -38.28 49.48 -0.55
C GLU A 219 -38.66 50.30 -1.79
N LYS A 220 -37.64 50.76 -2.52
CA LYS A 220 -37.81 51.03 -3.94
C LYS A 220 -38.28 49.70 -4.55
N ALA A 221 -39.42 49.74 -5.23
CA ALA A 221 -40.02 48.58 -5.86
C ALA A 221 -39.03 47.94 -6.86
N ASP A 222 -38.38 46.85 -6.44
CA ASP A 222 -37.79 45.89 -7.37
C ASP A 222 -38.95 45.13 -8.02
N THR A 223 -39.18 45.37 -9.30
CA THR A 223 -40.29 44.79 -10.07
C THR A 223 -40.00 43.36 -10.54
N THR A 224 -39.51 42.49 -9.66
CA THR A 224 -39.35 41.06 -9.94
C THR A 224 -40.08 40.24 -8.89
N ASN A 225 -41.36 39.96 -9.16
CA ASN A 225 -42.14 39.00 -8.41
C ASN A 225 -41.60 37.58 -8.68
N TYR A 226 -40.66 37.10 -7.85
CA TYR A 226 -40.10 35.74 -7.91
C TYR A 226 -41.12 34.62 -7.61
N ARG A 227 -42.37 34.97 -7.31
CA ARG A 227 -43.49 34.03 -7.09
C ARG A 227 -44.15 33.56 -8.39
N ASP A 228 -43.85 34.20 -9.52
CA ASP A 228 -44.47 33.87 -10.81
C ASP A 228 -43.45 33.20 -11.75
N ALA A 229 -43.75 31.98 -12.19
CA ALA A 229 -42.86 31.14 -12.99
C ALA A 229 -42.60 31.70 -14.40
N GLU A 230 -43.50 32.54 -14.92
CA GLU A 230 -43.33 33.17 -16.25
C GLU A 230 -42.34 34.35 -16.27
N SER A 231 -41.96 34.87 -15.11
CA SER A 231 -40.99 35.98 -15.01
C SER A 231 -39.58 35.59 -15.47
N PHE A 232 -39.23 34.30 -15.40
CA PHE A 232 -37.93 33.77 -15.82
C PHE A 232 -37.74 33.68 -17.33
N PHE A 233 -38.83 33.74 -18.11
CA PHE A 233 -38.78 33.60 -19.57
C PHE A 233 -38.92 34.94 -20.32
N ARG A 234 -39.20 36.04 -19.61
CA ARG A 234 -39.21 37.38 -20.22
C ARG A 234 -37.79 37.94 -20.26
N LYS A 235 -37.11 37.68 -21.38
CA LYS A 235 -35.81 38.24 -21.74
C LYS A 235 -35.87 39.78 -21.75
N ALA A 236 -35.13 40.42 -20.85
CA ALA A 236 -35.01 41.88 -20.78
C ALA A 236 -34.41 42.44 -22.08
N VAL A 237 -35.10 43.39 -22.69
CA VAL A 237 -34.59 44.23 -23.78
C VAL A 237 -33.97 45.46 -23.12
N PRO A 238 -32.67 45.78 -23.36
CA PRO A 238 -32.08 46.99 -22.79
C PRO A 238 -32.55 48.21 -23.58
N ASP A 239 -33.16 49.16 -22.86
CA ASP A 239 -33.52 50.48 -23.34
C ASP A 239 -32.28 51.40 -23.35
N ALA A 240 -32.29 52.34 -24.28
CA ALA A 240 -31.15 53.13 -24.73
C ALA A 240 -30.71 54.22 -23.74
N GLY A 241 -29.39 54.46 -23.68
CA GLY A 241 -28.83 55.79 -23.41
C GLY A 241 -27.71 55.88 -22.38
N GLU A 242 -26.47 55.66 -22.81
CA GLU A 242 -25.35 56.59 -22.53
C GLU A 242 -24.16 56.26 -23.43
N ARG A 243 -23.78 57.23 -24.28
CA ARG A 243 -22.55 57.25 -25.04
C ARG A 243 -21.43 57.74 -24.12
N VAL A 244 -20.35 56.98 -24.02
CA VAL A 244 -19.05 57.50 -23.58
C VAL A 244 -18.05 57.07 -24.65
N ASP A 245 -17.35 58.08 -25.17
CA ASP A 245 -16.59 58.03 -26.40
C ASP A 245 -15.34 57.13 -26.31
N MET A 246 -15.09 56.41 -27.40
CA MET A 246 -13.84 55.73 -27.73
C MET A 246 -12.96 56.73 -28.45
N ASP A 247 -11.76 57.02 -27.94
CA ASP A 247 -10.60 57.44 -28.73
C ASP A 247 -9.30 57.21 -27.91
N ASP A 248 -8.28 56.69 -28.62
CA ASP A 248 -6.84 56.64 -28.34
C ASP A 248 -6.30 55.87 -27.11
N ILE A 249 -5.65 54.73 -27.37
CA ILE A 249 -4.18 54.68 -27.54
C ILE A 249 -3.81 53.40 -28.32
N SER A 250 -3.08 53.64 -29.40
CA SER A 250 -2.40 52.75 -30.34
C SER A 250 -1.19 52.01 -29.71
N GLU A 251 -0.85 50.84 -30.30
CA GLU A 251 0.52 50.40 -30.67
C GLU A 251 1.57 50.18 -29.54
N GLU A 252 2.40 49.14 -29.46
CA GLU A 252 2.86 48.08 -30.36
C GLU A 252 3.24 46.80 -29.59
N ASP A 253 3.37 45.74 -30.38
CA ASP A 253 4.22 44.56 -30.23
C ASP A 253 5.59 44.81 -29.54
N ASP A 254 6.08 43.83 -28.77
CA ASP A 254 7.37 43.21 -29.06
C ASP A 254 7.59 41.90 -28.28
N LEU A 255 8.02 40.90 -29.05
CA LEU A 255 8.51 39.58 -28.67
C LEU A 255 9.81 39.70 -27.87
N ASP A 256 10.12 38.72 -27.02
CA ASP A 256 11.49 38.17 -26.96
C ASP A 256 11.49 36.74 -26.40
N ASP A 257 11.98 35.86 -27.28
CA ASP A 257 12.25 34.44 -27.15
C ASP A 257 13.76 34.32 -26.92
N ASP A 258 14.20 34.14 -25.67
CA ASP A 258 15.61 33.96 -25.34
C ASP A 258 15.90 32.51 -24.94
N ALA A 259 16.08 31.70 -25.98
CA ALA A 259 16.92 30.51 -25.92
C ALA A 259 18.40 30.94 -25.82
N VAL A 260 18.99 30.73 -24.65
CA VAL A 260 20.45 30.85 -24.46
C VAL A 260 21.06 29.45 -24.37
N THR A 261 21.67 29.04 -25.47
CA THR A 261 22.74 28.05 -25.58
C THR A 261 24.04 28.57 -24.95
N ASP A 262 24.74 27.71 -24.21
CA ASP A 262 26.21 27.47 -24.25
C ASP A 262 26.68 26.62 -23.04
N PRO A 263 27.90 26.05 -23.02
CA PRO A 263 28.50 25.12 -23.98
C PRO A 263 29.13 23.89 -23.27
N GLU A 264 29.82 23.07 -24.05
CA GLU A 264 30.54 21.82 -23.77
C GLU A 264 31.34 21.73 -22.44
N ALA A 265 31.30 20.54 -21.83
CA ALA A 265 32.38 20.03 -20.97
C ALA A 265 32.47 18.50 -21.08
N ASP A 266 33.57 18.04 -21.66
CA ASP A 266 34.05 16.67 -21.75
C ASP A 266 34.20 16.00 -20.37
N ILE A 267 33.69 14.76 -20.23
CA ILE A 267 34.28 13.76 -19.34
C ILE A 267 34.17 12.38 -20.00
N ASP A 268 35.33 11.86 -20.38
CA ASP A 268 35.60 10.48 -20.78
C ASP A 268 35.19 9.47 -19.69
N HIS A 269 34.45 8.43 -20.06
CA HIS A 269 34.56 7.12 -19.41
C HIS A 269 34.23 5.97 -20.36
N GLU A 270 35.30 5.49 -20.97
CA GLU A 270 35.57 4.14 -21.44
C GLU A 270 35.27 3.10 -20.33
N ILE A 271 34.29 2.20 -20.54
CA ILE A 271 34.28 0.85 -19.93
C ILE A 271 33.70 -0.14 -20.95
N ASP A 272 34.51 -1.17 -21.19
CA ASP A 272 34.37 -2.28 -22.12
C ASP A 272 33.09 -3.12 -21.96
N ALA A 273 32.56 -3.56 -23.10
CA ALA A 273 31.57 -4.64 -23.17
C ALA A 273 31.98 -5.64 -24.28
N GLU A 274 32.96 -6.48 -23.99
CA GLU A 274 33.13 -7.79 -24.62
C GLU A 274 32.11 -8.75 -23.96
N ALA A 275 31.15 -9.26 -24.72
CA ALA A 275 31.19 -10.56 -25.40
C ALA A 275 31.00 -11.75 -24.44
N GLU A 276 29.84 -12.39 -24.52
CA GLU A 276 29.76 -13.86 -24.61
C GLU A 276 28.42 -14.30 -25.19
N ALA A 277 28.51 -15.02 -26.30
CA ALA A 277 27.44 -15.73 -26.97
C ALA A 277 27.84 -17.20 -27.03
N GLU A 278 27.01 -18.10 -26.52
CA GLU A 278 26.90 -19.51 -26.93
C GLU A 278 25.41 -19.88 -26.75
N ALA A 279 24.63 -20.12 -27.80
CA ALA A 279 24.66 -21.26 -28.73
C ALA A 279 24.35 -22.60 -28.03
N ILE A 280 23.08 -23.03 -28.07
CA ILE A 280 22.71 -24.44 -28.05
C ILE A 280 21.66 -24.65 -29.14
N GLU A 281 22.11 -25.20 -30.26
CA GLU A 281 21.33 -25.81 -31.33
C GLU A 281 21.75 -27.28 -31.41
N THR A 282 20.83 -28.14 -31.88
CA THR A 282 20.97 -29.59 -32.18
C THR A 282 20.92 -30.52 -30.94
N ASP A 283 20.33 -31.71 -30.97
CA ASP A 283 19.84 -32.51 -32.09
C ASP A 283 18.79 -33.53 -31.62
N GLU A 284 18.03 -33.95 -32.62
CA GLU A 284 17.03 -34.99 -32.71
C GLU A 284 17.67 -36.40 -32.59
N ALA A 285 17.09 -37.31 -31.82
CA ALA A 285 17.31 -38.75 -31.99
C ALA A 285 16.12 -39.57 -31.45
N LEU A 286 15.40 -40.17 -32.40
CA LEU A 286 14.52 -41.33 -32.24
C LEU A 286 15.32 -42.59 -31.88
N ASP A 287 14.66 -43.50 -31.16
CA ASP A 287 14.74 -44.98 -31.19
C ASP A 287 13.79 -45.46 -30.06
N ASP A 288 12.53 -45.84 -30.31
CA ASP A 288 12.04 -47.11 -30.87
C ASP A 288 12.87 -48.33 -30.44
N ASP A 289 12.46 -49.00 -29.36
CA ASP A 289 12.29 -50.45 -29.41
C ASP A 289 11.42 -50.97 -28.26
N SER A 290 10.44 -51.74 -28.68
CA SER A 290 9.56 -52.64 -27.94
C SER A 290 10.31 -53.66 -27.10
N ASP A 291 9.79 -54.00 -25.91
CA ASP A 291 9.52 -55.41 -25.63
C ASP A 291 8.50 -55.63 -24.49
N ASP A 292 7.71 -56.68 -24.74
CA ASP A 292 6.63 -57.25 -23.97
C ASP A 292 6.99 -57.64 -22.54
N ASN A 293 5.99 -57.63 -21.65
CA ASN A 293 5.43 -58.84 -21.04
C ASN A 293 4.75 -58.53 -19.69
N ASP A 294 3.42 -58.40 -19.69
CA ASP A 294 2.56 -59.06 -18.69
C ASP A 294 1.12 -58.54 -18.84
N ARG A 295 0.26 -59.35 -19.47
CA ARG A 295 -1.17 -59.51 -19.12
C ARG A 295 -1.85 -60.55 -20.01
N ARG A 296 -2.20 -61.68 -19.36
CA ARG A 296 -3.14 -62.76 -19.71
C ARG A 296 -2.55 -63.99 -20.36
#